data_AF-A0A1U8M7V4-F1
#
_entry.id   AF-A0A1U8M7V4-F1
#
_cell.length_a   1.000
_cell.length_b   1.000
_cell.length_c   1.000
_cell.angle_alpha   90.00
_cell.angle_beta   90.00
_cell.angle_gamma   90.00
#
_symmetry.space_group_name_H-M   'P 1'
#
loop_
_entity.id
_entity.type
_entity.pdbx_description
1 polymer ?
#
loop_
_entity_poly.entity_id
_entity_poly.type
_entity_poly.pdbx_seq_one_letter_code
_entity_poly.pdbx_strand_id
1 'polypeptide(L)'
;MSIRLGSVPTIVVSSPQAAEMFLKTHDDVFASRPKLQVLQSIYNGKKGIAFTEHESYWCSVRKLCSQQLFTVSKIESFAPSRKELLTHFIESLKKAATTKEVVNISKMVGNLNEKQRKWLTLVRWWGILMKR
;
A
#
# COMPACT_ATOMS: atom_id res chain seq x y z
N MET A 1 14.23 -24.07 2.76
CA MET A 1 15.48 -23.57 2.12
C MET A 1 16.01 -22.42 2.97
N SER A 2 17.29 -22.42 3.35
CA SER A 2 17.92 -21.30 4.07
C SER A 2 19.03 -20.68 3.23
N ILE A 3 19.12 -19.36 3.26
CA ILE A 3 20.13 -18.56 2.56
C ILE A 3 20.68 -17.50 3.52
N ARG A 4 21.84 -16.93 3.21
CA ARG A 4 22.37 -15.77 3.95
C ARG A 4 22.30 -14.53 3.07
N LEU A 5 21.59 -13.51 3.52
CA LEU A 5 21.53 -12.20 2.87
C LEU A 5 22.54 -11.28 3.56
N GLY A 6 23.75 -11.20 3.01
CA GLY A 6 24.88 -10.61 3.71
C GLY A 6 25.17 -11.35 5.01
N SER A 7 25.11 -10.64 6.14
CA SER A 7 25.31 -11.23 7.47
C SER A 7 24.02 -11.76 8.12
N VAL A 8 22.87 -11.66 7.44
CA VAL A 8 21.56 -12.03 8.01
C VAL A 8 21.11 -13.41 7.50
N PRO A 9 21.00 -14.43 8.37
CA PRO A 9 20.42 -15.72 7.98
C PRO A 9 18.93 -15.55 7.67
N THR A 10 18.48 -16.11 6.55
CA THR A 10 17.13 -15.95 6.02
C THR A 10 16.55 -17.29 5.60
N ILE A 11 15.30 -17.55 5.99
CA ILE A 11 14.56 -18.75 5.60
C ILE A 11 13.61 -18.37 4.46
N VAL A 12 13.67 -19.11 3.36
CA VAL A 12 12.74 -18.93 2.23
C VAL A 12 11.62 -19.96 2.35
N VAL A 13 10.40 -19.45 2.41
CA VAL A 13 9.15 -20.23 2.44
C VAL A 13 8.56 -20.23 1.03
N SER A 14 8.55 -21.40 0.38
CA SER A 14 8.16 -21.55 -1.03
C SER A 14 7.07 -22.60 -1.28
N SER A 15 6.40 -23.08 -0.23
CA SER A 15 5.23 -23.97 -0.35
C SER A 15 4.02 -23.39 0.39
N PRO A 16 2.79 -23.63 -0.11
CA PRO A 16 1.57 -23.17 0.55
C PRO A 16 1.42 -23.71 1.98
N GLN A 17 1.75 -24.98 2.20
CA GLN A 17 1.66 -25.63 3.52
C GLN A 17 2.61 -24.96 4.52
N ALA A 18 3.84 -24.65 4.08
CA ALA A 18 4.76 -23.91 4.93
C ALA A 18 4.27 -22.47 5.15
N ALA A 19 3.78 -21.78 4.13
CA ALA A 19 3.24 -20.43 4.29
C ALA A 19 2.07 -20.37 5.29
N GLU A 20 1.21 -21.38 5.31
CA GLU A 20 0.13 -21.51 6.30
C GLU A 20 0.66 -21.66 7.74
N MET A 21 1.67 -22.51 7.94
CA MET A 21 2.31 -22.67 9.25
C MET A 21 2.87 -21.35 9.79
N PHE A 22 3.48 -20.53 8.92
CA PHE A 22 4.10 -19.27 9.33
C PHE A 22 3.11 -18.10 9.46
N LEU A 23 2.12 -18.01 8.56
CA LEU A 23 1.22 -16.85 8.45
C LEU A 23 -0.11 -17.04 9.17
N LYS A 24 -0.44 -18.25 9.62
CA LYS A 24 -1.67 -18.54 10.38
C LYS A 24 -1.40 -19.30 11.68
N THR A 25 -0.73 -20.46 11.61
CA THR A 25 -0.59 -21.34 12.78
C THR A 25 0.36 -20.78 13.83
N HIS A 26 1.42 -20.11 13.39
CA HIS A 26 2.44 -19.51 14.25
C HIS A 26 2.63 -18.02 13.93
N ASP A 27 1.56 -17.34 13.52
CA ASP A 27 1.61 -15.95 13.09
C ASP A 27 2.12 -15.02 14.19
N ASP A 28 1.71 -15.21 15.44
CA ASP A 28 2.18 -14.42 16.60
C ASP A 28 3.71 -14.45 16.77
N VAL A 29 4.36 -15.58 16.48
CA VAL A 29 5.82 -15.75 16.58
C VAL A 29 6.53 -14.99 15.45
N PHE A 30 5.94 -15.00 14.26
CA PHE A 30 6.52 -14.41 13.04
C PHE A 30 5.93 -13.05 12.67
N ALA A 31 5.11 -12.45 13.55
CA ALA A 31 4.42 -11.20 13.26
C ALA A 31 5.37 -9.99 13.26
N SER A 32 6.50 -10.07 13.97
CA SER A 32 7.46 -8.96 14.04
C SER A 32 8.18 -8.74 12.70
N ARG A 33 8.64 -7.50 12.47
CA ARG A 33 9.35 -7.10 11.24
C ARG A 33 10.80 -6.78 11.57
N PRO A 34 11.77 -7.16 10.71
CA PRO A 34 13.18 -6.87 10.95
C PRO A 34 13.43 -5.36 10.95
N LYS A 35 14.26 -4.87 11.87
CA LYS A 35 14.69 -3.47 11.91
C LYS A 35 15.61 -3.17 10.74
N LEU A 36 15.13 -2.41 9.77
CA LEU A 36 15.93 -1.92 8.66
C LEU A 36 16.31 -0.47 8.89
N GLN A 37 17.62 -0.15 8.91
CA GLN A 37 18.12 1.22 9.10
C GLN A 37 17.58 2.19 8.03
N VAL A 38 17.44 1.73 6.78
CA VAL A 38 16.87 2.51 5.68
C VAL A 38 15.47 3.04 6.02
N LEU A 39 14.67 2.26 6.75
CA LEU A 39 13.33 2.68 7.16
C LEU A 39 13.37 3.74 8.25
N GLN A 40 14.38 3.74 9.13
CA GLN A 40 14.55 4.82 10.11
C GLN A 40 14.82 6.15 9.41
N SER A 41 15.62 6.14 8.35
CA SER A 41 15.87 7.33 7.51
C SER A 41 14.63 7.76 6.74
N ILE A 42 13.89 6.83 6.10
CA ILE A 42 12.68 7.16 5.33
C ILE A 42 11.56 7.71 6.23
N TYR A 43 11.37 7.12 7.41
CA TYR A 43 10.32 7.53 8.33
C TYR A 43 10.75 8.60 9.33
N ASN A 44 11.99 9.09 9.25
CA ASN A 44 12.58 10.01 10.24
C ASN A 44 12.32 9.54 11.69
N GLY A 45 12.55 8.26 11.95
CA GLY A 45 12.32 7.64 13.27
C GLY A 45 10.85 7.41 13.65
N LYS A 46 9.88 7.70 12.78
CA LYS A 46 8.45 7.46 13.06
C LYS A 46 8.07 5.98 12.84
N LYS A 47 7.15 5.47 13.66
CA LYS A 47 6.58 4.12 13.51
C LYS A 47 5.53 4.10 12.39
N GLY A 48 5.66 3.16 11.45
CA GLY A 48 4.72 2.95 10.34
C GLY A 48 4.03 1.59 10.40
N ILE A 49 2.78 1.47 9.94
CA ILE A 49 1.99 0.23 10.07
C ILE A 49 2.64 -1.02 9.41
N ALA A 50 3.41 -0.84 8.33
CA ALA A 50 3.95 -1.96 7.55
C ALA A 50 5.26 -2.56 8.09
N PHE A 51 6.06 -1.75 8.79
CA PHE A 51 7.42 -2.11 9.19
C PHE A 51 7.71 -1.88 10.68
N THR A 52 6.67 -1.67 11.49
CA THR A 52 6.83 -1.64 12.96
C THR A 52 6.87 -3.06 13.49
N GLU A 53 7.63 -3.27 14.56
CA GLU A 53 7.65 -4.51 15.32
C GLU A 53 6.27 -4.84 15.88
N HIS A 54 6.04 -6.13 16.17
CA HIS A 54 4.76 -6.58 16.71
C HIS A 54 4.60 -6.13 18.17
N GLU A 55 4.13 -4.90 18.35
CA GLU A 55 3.87 -4.26 19.64
C GLU A 55 2.38 -3.87 19.76
N SER A 56 1.92 -3.56 20.98
CA SER A 56 0.55 -3.07 21.25
C SER A 56 0.16 -1.86 20.39
N TYR A 57 1.14 -1.01 20.06
CA TYR A 57 0.98 0.10 19.12
C TYR A 57 0.54 -0.38 17.72
N TRP A 58 1.20 -1.40 17.17
CA TRP A 58 0.89 -1.92 15.84
C TRP A 58 -0.51 -2.51 15.78
N CYS A 59 -0.91 -3.30 16.79
CA CYS A 59 -2.26 -3.86 16.90
C CYS A 59 -3.33 -2.76 16.94
N SER A 60 -3.07 -1.70 17.72
CA SER A 60 -3.99 -0.57 17.87
C SER A 60 -4.16 0.21 16.56
N VAL A 61 -3.06 0.52 15.88
CA VAL A 61 -3.09 1.22 14.59
C VAL A 61 -3.74 0.35 13.51
N ARG A 62 -3.45 -0.95 13.47
CA ARG A 62 -4.09 -1.88 12.53
C ARG A 62 -5.59 -1.94 12.74
N LYS A 63 -6.05 -2.08 13.99
CA LYS A 63 -7.48 -2.06 14.34
C LYS A 63 -8.14 -0.76 13.89
N LEU A 64 -7.52 0.38 14.14
CA LEU A 64 -8.01 1.69 13.70
C LEU A 64 -8.10 1.77 12.16
N CYS A 65 -7.09 1.33 11.43
CA CYS A 65 -7.11 1.31 9.97
C CYS A 65 -8.23 0.39 9.44
N SER A 66 -8.39 -0.81 9.99
CA SER A 66 -9.48 -1.73 9.61
C SER A 66 -10.86 -1.12 9.87
N GLN A 67 -11.04 -0.44 11.00
CA GLN A 67 -12.34 0.12 11.39
C GLN A 67 -12.68 1.46 10.72
N GLN A 68 -11.69 2.22 10.25
CA GLN A 68 -11.91 3.59 9.75
C GLN A 68 -11.54 3.78 8.28
N LEU A 69 -10.51 3.07 7.79
CA LEU A 69 -9.97 3.27 6.44
C LEU A 69 -10.40 2.16 5.48
N PHE A 70 -10.45 0.92 5.95
CA PHE A 70 -10.70 -0.27 5.12
C PHE A 70 -12.11 -0.84 5.30
N THR A 71 -13.08 0.00 5.66
CA THR A 71 -14.48 -0.41 5.72
C THR A 71 -15.12 -0.35 4.33
N VAL A 72 -16.15 -1.17 4.11
CA VAL A 72 -16.91 -1.19 2.84
C VAL A 72 -17.45 0.21 2.52
N SER A 73 -18.10 0.85 3.49
CA SER A 73 -18.62 2.22 3.34
C SER A 73 -17.52 3.21 2.93
N LYS A 74 -16.32 3.11 3.53
CA LYS A 74 -15.21 3.99 3.15
C LYS A 74 -14.72 3.70 1.73
N ILE A 75 -14.60 2.43 1.35
CA ILE A 75 -14.20 2.01 0.00
C ILE A 75 -15.21 2.51 -1.06
N GLU A 76 -16.51 2.44 -0.75
CA GLU A 76 -17.60 2.92 -1.60
C GLU A 76 -17.60 4.45 -1.71
N SER A 77 -17.32 5.16 -0.62
CA SER A 77 -17.22 6.63 -0.66
C SER A 77 -16.16 7.14 -1.65
N PHE A 78 -15.12 6.35 -1.91
CA PHE A 78 -14.06 6.66 -2.89
C PHE A 78 -14.37 6.14 -4.31
N ALA A 79 -15.47 5.42 -4.53
CA ALA A 79 -15.82 4.87 -5.83
C ALA A 79 -15.98 5.93 -6.94
N PRO A 80 -16.62 7.10 -6.70
CA PRO A 80 -16.74 8.14 -7.72
C PRO A 80 -15.38 8.63 -8.22
N SER A 81 -14.45 8.93 -7.31
CA SER A 81 -13.10 9.39 -7.66
C SER A 81 -12.30 8.33 -8.42
N ARG A 82 -12.43 7.04 -8.05
CA ARG A 82 -11.79 5.96 -8.81
C ARG A 82 -12.36 5.87 -10.23
N LYS A 83 -13.68 6.01 -10.38
CA LYS A 83 -14.35 5.99 -11.68
C LYS A 83 -13.87 7.14 -12.56
N GLU A 84 -13.80 8.36 -12.02
CA GLU A 84 -13.30 9.54 -12.73
C GLU A 84 -11.86 9.36 -13.24
N LEU A 85 -10.95 8.91 -12.35
CA LEU A 85 -9.56 8.66 -12.71
C LEU A 85 -9.42 7.60 -13.82
N LEU A 86 -10.22 6.53 -13.75
CA LEU A 86 -10.24 5.48 -14.75
C LEU A 86 -10.85 5.93 -16.07
N THR A 87 -11.90 6.74 -16.05
CA THR A 87 -12.51 7.31 -17.25
C THR A 87 -11.47 8.12 -18.04
N HIS A 88 -10.74 9.02 -17.37
CA HIS A 88 -9.67 9.80 -18.02
C HIS A 88 -8.54 8.94 -18.57
N PHE A 89 -8.17 7.87 -17.86
CA PHE A 89 -7.19 6.91 -18.34
C PHE A 89 -7.66 6.21 -19.63
N ILE A 90 -8.91 5.75 -19.67
CA ILE A 90 -9.50 5.09 -20.84
C ILE A 90 -9.65 6.07 -22.01
N GLU A 91 -10.08 7.31 -21.77
CA GLU A 91 -10.16 8.35 -22.80
C GLU A 91 -8.79 8.63 -23.43
N SER A 92 -7.74 8.69 -22.61
CA SER A 92 -6.36 8.88 -23.08
C SER A 92 -5.93 7.71 -23.99
N LEU A 93 -6.27 6.48 -23.62
CA LEU A 93 -6.01 5.30 -24.45
C LEU A 93 -6.80 5.31 -25.75
N LYS A 94 -8.09 5.69 -25.71
CA LYS A 94 -8.91 5.81 -26.92
C LYS A 94 -8.32 6.83 -27.90
N LYS A 95 -7.86 7.97 -27.39
CA LYS A 95 -7.20 9.00 -28.21
C LYS A 95 -5.93 8.46 -28.88
N ALA A 96 -5.06 7.81 -28.11
CA ALA A 96 -3.84 7.20 -28.67
C ALA A 96 -4.15 6.09 -29.70
N ALA A 97 -5.24 5.33 -29.50
CA ALA A 97 -5.69 4.33 -30.45
C ALA A 97 -6.16 4.96 -31.77
N THR A 98 -6.87 6.10 -31.73
CA THR A 98 -7.30 6.82 -32.96
C THR A 98 -6.13 7.33 -33.78
N THR A 99 -5.05 7.76 -33.12
CA THR A 99 -3.81 8.23 -33.77
C THR A 99 -2.85 7.08 -34.11
N LYS A 100 -3.21 5.83 -33.77
CA LYS A 100 -2.37 4.63 -33.90
C LYS A 100 -1.00 4.80 -33.23
N GLU A 101 -0.94 5.54 -32.14
CA GLU A 101 0.26 5.80 -31.38
C GLU A 101 0.66 4.57 -30.55
N VAL A 102 1.97 4.29 -30.47
CA VAL A 102 2.50 3.24 -29.59
C VAL A 102 2.52 3.77 -28.16
N VAL A 103 1.85 3.06 -27.26
CA VAL A 103 1.66 3.49 -25.88
C VAL A 103 2.42 2.60 -24.89
N ASN A 104 3.15 3.23 -23.96
CA ASN A 104 3.69 2.55 -22.78
C ASN A 104 2.67 2.53 -21.65
N ILE A 105 1.99 1.39 -21.47
CA ILE A 105 0.95 1.20 -20.46
C ILE A 105 1.51 1.32 -19.05
N SER A 106 2.70 0.77 -18.77
CA SER A 106 3.33 0.83 -17.45
C SER A 106 3.55 2.27 -16.99
N LYS A 107 4.01 3.14 -17.90
CA LYS A 107 4.17 4.58 -17.63
C LYS A 107 2.82 5.25 -17.37
N MET A 108 1.79 4.96 -18.15
CA MET A 108 0.47 5.54 -17.96
C MET A 108 -0.18 5.11 -16.63
N VAL A 109 -0.07 3.83 -16.25
CA VAL A 109 -0.54 3.33 -14.95
C VAL A 109 0.25 3.97 -13.80
N GLY A 110 1.56 4.15 -13.96
CA GLY A 110 2.38 4.92 -13.02
C GLY A 110 1.84 6.33 -12.79
N ASN A 111 1.50 7.05 -13.87
CA ASN A 111 0.93 8.39 -13.79
C ASN A 111 -0.47 8.39 -13.15
N LEU A 112 -1.30 7.37 -13.40
CA LEU A 112 -2.61 7.21 -12.77
C LEU A 112 -2.46 7.08 -11.24
N ASN A 113 -1.52 6.25 -10.77
CA ASN A 113 -1.23 6.06 -9.36
C ASN A 113 -0.72 7.34 -8.70
N GLU A 114 0.07 8.16 -9.40
CA GLU A 114 0.52 9.46 -8.90
C GLU A 114 -0.65 10.45 -8.77
N LYS A 115 -1.53 10.52 -9.77
CA LYS A 115 -2.74 11.36 -9.73
C LYS A 115 -3.65 10.97 -8.58
N GLN A 116 -3.88 9.67 -8.37
CA GLN A 116 -4.66 9.16 -7.24
C GLN A 116 -4.07 9.61 -5.88
N ARG A 117 -2.74 9.56 -5.75
CA ARG A 117 -2.04 9.99 -4.53
C ARG A 117 -2.18 11.48 -4.26
N LYS A 118 -2.01 12.31 -5.29
CA LYS A 118 -2.18 13.78 -5.20
C LYS A 118 -3.62 14.16 -4.84
N TRP A 119 -4.60 13.47 -5.40
CA TRP A 119 -6.01 13.66 -5.07
C TRP A 119 -6.30 13.38 -3.59
N LEU A 120 -5.78 12.29 -3.05
CA LEU A 120 -5.92 11.96 -1.62
C LEU A 120 -5.30 13.02 -0.71
N THR A 121 -4.18 13.62 -1.10
CA THR A 121 -3.59 14.74 -0.34
C THR A 121 -4.42 16.02 -0.45
N LEU A 122 -4.95 16.34 -1.63
CA LEU A 122 -5.76 17.54 -1.84
C LEU A 122 -7.11 17.45 -1.13
N VAL A 123 -7.82 16.31 -1.18
CA VAL A 123 -9.07 16.11 -0.45
C VAL A 123 -8.85 16.12 1.07
N ARG A 124 -7.73 15.56 1.53
CA ARG A 124 -7.37 15.61 2.95
C ARG A 124 -7.08 17.04 3.40
N TRP A 125 -6.41 17.86 2.59
CA TRP A 125 -6.21 19.28 2.87
C TRP A 125 -7.51 20.08 2.78
N TRP A 126 -8.35 19.83 1.78
CA TRP A 126 -9.64 20.51 1.61
C TRP A 126 -10.61 20.19 2.75
N GLY A 127 -10.68 18.93 3.18
CA GLY A 127 -11.50 18.52 4.33
C GLY A 127 -11.00 19.05 5.68
N ILE A 128 -9.71 19.38 5.80
CA ILE A 128 -9.14 20.09 6.96
C ILE A 128 -9.42 21.60 6.86
N LEU A 129 -9.35 22.17 5.65
CA LEU A 129 -9.58 23.59 5.39
C LEU A 129 -11.06 23.99 5.58
N MET A 130 -12.01 23.11 5.28
CA MET A 130 -13.46 23.35 5.47
C MET A 130 -13.98 23.03 6.89
N LYS A 131 -13.11 22.63 7.82
CA LYS A 131 -13.45 22.43 9.25
C LYS A 131 -12.88 23.54 10.16
N ARG A 132 -12.42 24.64 9.58
CA ARG A 132 -12.19 25.93 10.25
C ARG A 132 -13.19 26.94 9.72
#